data_AF-A0A173E058-F1
#
_entry.id   AF-A0A173E058-F1
#
_cell.length_a   1.000
_cell.length_b   1.000
_cell.length_c   1.000
_cell.angle_alpha   90.00
_cell.angle_beta   90.00
_cell.angle_gamma   90.00
#
_symmetry.space_group_name_H-M   'P 1'
#
loop_
_entity.id
_entity.type
_entity.pdbx_description
1 polymer ?
#
loop_
_entity_poly.entity_id
_entity_poly.type
_entity_poly.pdbx_seq_one_letter_code
_entity_poly.pdbx_strand_id
1 'polypeptide(L)'
;MSLVGISRDIFSHPSVVPLSSKEPSAPVLSTEEKLSLGQEISSHHWKGTPLVVFGAITLFVSLVLLLIGALLLGYPIEGFSFVQDILLPFLLPAILGIVGVTIPLFFFASFHHVMAMEKHKQLAESNYRQILEYCLTQQKEVTKKKIIDFIETHVLLPQYTRRFSFVTLSQTLDVLSRQPSSQYSVYDSLISESIRDSISGIFMMKYEKDKRKQKEEKEEQSSIQHNANNSRSPGVSIHPTISSPVVSSLWVE
;
A
#
# COMPACT_ATOMS: atom_id res chain seq x y z
N MET A 1 12.18 -66.03 36.10
CA MET A 1 12.17 -65.08 37.24
C MET A 1 12.63 -63.74 36.69
N SER A 2 11.78 -62.88 36.12
CA SER A 2 10.61 -62.13 36.63
C SER A 2 10.91 -61.16 37.77
N LEU A 3 11.00 -59.89 37.35
CA LEU A 3 10.47 -58.63 37.91
C LEU A 3 10.86 -58.12 39.30
N VAL A 4 11.19 -56.81 39.30
CA VAL A 4 10.68 -55.67 40.11
C VAL A 4 11.80 -54.58 40.02
N GLY A 5 11.59 -53.29 39.75
CA GLY A 5 10.44 -52.40 39.70
C GLY A 5 10.88 -51.00 40.19
N ILE A 6 10.04 -49.98 39.92
CA ILE A 6 10.04 -48.59 40.47
C ILE A 6 10.89 -47.60 39.64
N SER A 7 10.35 -46.65 38.86
CA SER A 7 9.23 -45.68 38.97
C SER A 7 9.61 -44.34 39.66
N ARG A 8 8.97 -43.27 39.17
CA ARG A 8 9.02 -41.82 39.51
C ARG A 8 9.96 -40.96 38.65
N ASP A 9 9.59 -39.77 38.15
CA ASP A 9 8.36 -38.97 38.11
C ASP A 9 8.66 -37.77 37.15
N ILE A 10 7.66 -36.89 36.93
CA ILE A 10 7.68 -35.56 36.27
C ILE A 10 6.98 -35.62 34.87
N PHE A 11 5.64 -35.60 34.81
CA PHE A 11 4.80 -34.37 34.74
C PHE A 11 5.44 -33.32 33.84
N SER A 12 4.95 -33.02 32.64
CA SER A 12 3.79 -32.13 32.45
C SER A 12 3.67 -31.76 30.96
N HIS A 13 2.44 -31.57 30.50
CA HIS A 13 2.10 -30.93 29.23
C HIS A 13 2.87 -29.61 29.03
N PRO A 14 3.33 -29.28 27.81
CA PRO A 14 3.43 -27.89 27.36
C PRO A 14 2.22 -27.65 26.45
N SER A 15 1.10 -27.19 27.03
CA SER A 15 0.81 -25.76 27.18
C SER A 15 0.44 -25.16 25.83
N VAL A 16 -0.88 -25.13 25.61
CA VAL A 16 -1.57 -24.20 24.71
C VAL A 16 -1.01 -22.82 25.04
N VAL A 17 -0.16 -22.29 24.17
CA VAL A 17 0.34 -20.92 24.29
C VAL A 17 -0.88 -20.00 24.21
N PRO A 18 -1.24 -19.29 25.29
CA PRO A 18 -2.28 -18.29 25.20
C PRO A 18 -1.72 -17.17 24.33
N LEU A 19 -2.49 -16.77 23.31
CA LEU A 19 -2.26 -15.56 22.53
C LEU A 19 -2.05 -14.40 23.52
N SER A 20 -0.80 -13.98 23.68
CA SER A 20 -0.44 -12.85 24.53
C SER A 20 -0.96 -11.59 23.86
N SER A 21 -2.02 -11.04 24.44
CA SER A 21 -2.54 -9.70 24.17
C SER A 21 -1.43 -8.66 24.42
N LYS A 22 -0.82 -8.19 23.34
CA LYS A 22 -0.07 -6.93 23.31
C LYS A 22 -0.68 -6.02 22.26
N GLU A 23 -1.77 -5.35 22.63
CA GLU A 23 -2.13 -4.08 22.01
C GLU A 23 -0.99 -3.07 22.27
N PRO A 24 -0.57 -2.37 21.23
CA PRO A 24 -1.20 -1.08 20.96
C PRO A 24 -1.85 -1.15 19.58
N SER A 25 -3.08 -1.64 19.54
CA SER A 25 -3.80 -1.77 18.29
C SER A 25 -4.52 -0.44 18.01
N ALA A 26 -3.97 0.38 17.11
CA ALA A 26 -4.71 1.52 16.58
C ALA A 26 -6.11 1.06 16.09
N PRO A 27 -7.21 1.67 16.57
CA PRO A 27 -8.56 1.17 16.34
C PRO A 27 -8.94 1.24 14.86
N VAL A 28 -9.79 0.31 14.40
CA VAL A 28 -10.47 0.45 13.11
C VAL A 28 -11.39 1.65 13.20
N LEU A 29 -11.14 2.66 12.37
CA LEU A 29 -11.91 3.90 12.35
C LEU A 29 -13.32 3.65 11.84
N SER A 30 -14.30 4.25 12.50
CA SER A 30 -15.67 4.33 12.05
C SER A 30 -15.80 5.15 10.76
N THR A 31 -16.93 5.00 10.07
CA THR A 31 -17.18 5.74 8.82
C THR A 31 -17.14 7.26 9.04
N GLU A 32 -17.68 7.75 10.16
CA GLU A 32 -17.68 9.17 10.50
C GLU A 32 -16.26 9.70 10.74
N GLU A 33 -15.43 8.94 11.45
CA GLU A 33 -14.02 9.29 11.67
C GLU A 33 -13.20 9.27 10.37
N LYS A 34 -13.48 8.34 9.46
CA LYS A 34 -12.83 8.32 8.14
C LYS A 34 -13.24 9.51 7.28
N LEU A 35 -14.48 9.98 7.39
CA LEU A 35 -14.95 11.18 6.70
C LEU A 35 -14.34 12.46 7.31
N SER A 36 -14.28 12.56 8.64
CA SER A 36 -13.64 13.69 9.31
C SER A 36 -12.16 13.77 8.96
N LEU A 37 -11.45 12.63 8.95
CA LEU A 37 -10.05 12.57 8.51
C LEU A 37 -9.89 13.02 7.05
N GLY A 38 -10.79 12.59 6.16
CA GLY A 38 -10.81 13.02 4.77
C GLY A 38 -11.00 14.54 4.61
N GLN A 39 -11.91 15.13 5.39
CA GLN A 39 -12.12 16.59 5.42
C GLN A 39 -10.89 17.33 5.95
N GLU A 40 -10.28 16.82 7.01
CA GLU A 40 -9.07 17.40 7.58
C GLU A 40 -7.89 17.35 6.61
N ILE A 41 -7.67 16.23 5.93
CA ILE A 41 -6.65 16.10 4.89
C ILE A 41 -6.87 17.16 3.80
N SER A 42 -8.11 17.29 3.31
CA SER A 42 -8.45 18.31 2.31
C SER A 42 -8.19 19.73 2.83
N SER A 43 -8.49 20.00 4.10
CA SER A 43 -8.21 21.29 4.75
C SER A 43 -6.72 21.60 4.80
N HIS A 44 -5.87 20.61 5.13
CA HIS A 44 -4.42 20.77 5.11
C HIS A 44 -3.89 21.04 3.69
N HIS A 45 -4.41 20.36 2.67
CA HIS A 45 -4.05 20.65 1.28
C HIS A 45 -4.46 22.07 0.86
N TRP A 46 -5.67 22.50 1.24
CA TRP A 46 -6.16 23.84 0.90
C TRP A 46 -5.37 24.96 1.57
N LYS A 47 -4.84 24.72 2.78
CA LYS A 47 -3.98 25.68 3.49
C LYS A 47 -2.53 25.65 2.99
N GLY A 48 -2.00 24.46 2.71
CA GLY A 48 -0.62 24.28 2.27
C GLY A 48 -0.35 24.71 0.83
N THR A 49 -1.27 24.43 -0.10
CA THR A 49 -1.04 24.68 -1.54
C THR A 49 -0.80 26.16 -1.87
N PRO A 50 -1.60 27.12 -1.37
CA PRO A 50 -1.34 28.53 -1.61
C PRO A 50 0.02 28.99 -1.09
N LEU A 51 0.45 28.48 0.07
CA LEU A 51 1.74 28.82 0.67
C LEU A 51 2.91 28.43 -0.24
N VAL A 52 2.85 27.25 -0.88
CA VAL A 52 3.86 26.82 -1.86
C VAL A 52 3.87 27.75 -3.07
N VAL A 53 2.70 28.13 -3.59
CA VAL A 53 2.59 29.02 -4.75
C VAL A 53 3.18 30.40 -4.44
N PHE A 54 2.78 31.01 -3.33
CA PHE A 54 3.33 32.32 -2.91
C PHE A 54 4.83 32.24 -2.59
N GLY A 55 5.27 31.15 -1.96
CA GLY A 55 6.68 30.89 -1.70
C GLY A 55 7.49 30.80 -2.99
N ALA A 56 6.98 30.08 -4.00
CA ALA A 56 7.64 29.94 -5.30
C ALA A 56 7.71 31.26 -6.08
N ILE A 57 6.64 32.06 -6.08
CA ILE A 57 6.62 33.39 -6.71
C ILE A 57 7.66 34.30 -6.04
N THR A 58 7.66 34.34 -4.71
CA THR A 58 8.60 35.17 -3.94
C THR A 58 10.04 34.73 -4.19
N LEU A 59 10.30 33.42 -4.18
CA LEU A 59 11.62 32.86 -4.50
C LEU A 59 12.06 33.28 -5.89
N PHE A 60 11.20 33.15 -6.90
CA PHE A 60 11.51 33.52 -8.28
C PHE A 60 11.90 35.00 -8.39
N VAL A 61 11.10 35.89 -7.80
CA VAL A 61 11.39 37.33 -7.79
C VAL A 61 12.71 37.62 -7.07
N SER A 62 12.95 37.03 -5.90
CA SER A 62 14.21 37.18 -5.17
C SER A 62 15.41 36.67 -5.97
N LEU A 63 15.28 35.55 -6.68
CA LEU A 63 16.36 35.02 -7.52
C LEU A 63 16.69 35.96 -8.69
N VAL A 64 15.66 36.55 -9.32
CA VAL A 64 15.87 37.56 -10.38
C VAL A 64 16.58 38.79 -9.83
N LEU A 65 16.18 39.28 -8.65
CA LEU A 65 16.85 40.42 -8.00
C LEU A 65 18.30 40.09 -7.62
N LEU A 66 18.57 38.90 -7.07
CA LEU A 66 19.95 38.45 -6.79
C LEU A 66 20.78 38.39 -8.07
N LEU A 67 20.22 37.87 -9.16
CA LEU A 67 20.91 37.78 -10.45
C LEU A 67 21.27 39.17 -10.98
N ILE A 68 20.33 40.12 -10.95
CA ILE A 68 20.58 41.50 -11.36
C ILE A 68 21.67 42.13 -10.48
N GLY A 69 21.57 42.00 -9.16
CA GLY A 69 22.58 42.51 -8.23
C GLY A 69 23.97 41.90 -8.46
N ALA A 70 24.04 40.60 -8.73
CA ALA A 70 25.28 39.89 -9.02
C ALA A 70 25.92 40.34 -10.34
N LEU A 71 25.11 40.61 -11.37
CA LEU A 71 25.61 41.15 -12.65
C LEU A 71 26.16 42.57 -12.50
N LEU A 72 25.49 43.42 -11.71
CA LEU A 72 25.91 44.80 -11.46
C LEU A 72 27.22 44.87 -10.65
N LEU A 73 27.48 43.90 -9.77
CA LEU A 73 28.75 43.76 -9.05
C LEU A 73 29.96 43.57 -9.98
N GLY A 74 29.76 43.05 -11.20
CA GLY A 74 30.82 42.85 -12.18
C GLY A 74 31.12 44.06 -13.07
N TYR A 75 30.36 45.16 -12.94
CA TYR A 75 30.56 46.37 -13.73
C TYR A 75 31.62 47.28 -13.10
N PRO A 76 32.47 47.99 -13.89
CA PRO A 76 33.42 48.94 -13.34
C PRO A 76 32.68 50.00 -12.50
N ILE A 77 33.08 50.11 -11.23
CA ILE A 77 32.39 50.87 -10.17
C ILE A 77 32.65 52.39 -10.30
N GLU A 78 33.24 52.86 -11.40
CA GLU A 78 33.51 54.28 -11.62
C GLU A 78 32.18 55.04 -11.78
N GLY A 79 31.75 55.68 -10.70
CA GLY A 79 30.49 56.45 -10.64
C GLY A 79 29.29 55.72 -10.03
N PHE A 80 29.45 54.48 -9.54
CA PHE A 80 28.39 53.70 -8.89
C PHE A 80 28.64 53.53 -7.38
N SER A 81 27.59 53.72 -6.57
CA SER A 81 27.59 53.43 -5.14
C SER A 81 27.06 52.01 -4.90
N PHE A 82 27.92 51.10 -4.43
CA PHE A 82 27.51 49.73 -4.11
C PHE A 82 26.27 49.69 -3.20
N VAL A 83 26.21 50.56 -2.19
CA VAL A 83 25.12 50.55 -1.21
C VAL A 83 23.80 51.00 -1.83
N GLN A 84 23.80 52.12 -2.55
CA GLN A 84 22.59 52.73 -3.09
C GLN A 84 22.11 52.10 -4.39
N ASP A 85 23.04 51.64 -5.23
CA ASP A 85 22.71 51.20 -6.59
C ASP A 85 22.61 49.68 -6.71
N ILE A 86 23.19 48.92 -5.76
CA ILE A 86 23.25 47.45 -5.83
C ILE A 86 22.62 46.79 -4.59
N LEU A 87 23.11 47.13 -3.39
CA LEU A 87 22.68 46.47 -2.16
C LEU A 87 21.22 46.77 -1.82
N LEU A 88 20.86 48.05 -1.67
CA LEU A 88 19.51 48.48 -1.30
C LEU A 88 18.42 48.06 -2.31
N PRO A 89 18.59 48.24 -3.63
CA PRO A 89 17.53 47.94 -4.59
C PRO A 89 17.43 46.46 -4.96
N PHE A 90 18.52 45.69 -4.90
CA PHE A 90 18.55 44.32 -5.41
C PHE A 90 18.89 43.30 -4.32
N LEU A 91 20.09 43.36 -3.75
CA LEU A 91 20.57 42.27 -2.89
C LEU A 91 19.80 42.18 -1.57
N LEU A 92 19.58 43.30 -0.88
CA LEU A 92 18.88 43.35 0.39
C LEU A 92 17.42 42.87 0.28
N PRO A 93 16.56 43.40 -0.62
CA PRO A 93 15.20 42.92 -0.76
C PRO A 93 15.14 41.46 -1.21
N ALA A 94 16.11 41.01 -2.02
CA ALA A 94 16.17 39.61 -2.41
C ALA A 94 16.47 38.68 -1.22
N ILE A 95 17.47 39.02 -0.41
CA ILE A 95 17.83 38.26 0.81
C ILE A 95 16.66 38.28 1.80
N LEU A 96 16.03 39.43 2.02
CA LEU A 96 14.86 39.53 2.90
C LEU A 96 13.66 38.74 2.36
N GLY A 97 13.43 38.74 1.05
CA GLY A 97 12.40 37.92 0.41
C GLY A 97 12.66 36.42 0.55
N ILE A 98 13.92 35.99 0.52
CA ILE A 98 14.27 34.58 0.72
C ILE A 98 14.13 34.21 2.20
N VAL A 99 14.87 34.90 3.07
CA VAL A 99 14.98 34.54 4.49
C VAL A 99 13.71 34.87 5.26
N GLY A 100 13.12 36.04 5.02
CA GLY A 100 11.98 36.54 5.79
C GLY A 100 10.63 36.06 5.29
N VAL A 101 10.51 35.64 4.02
CA VAL A 101 9.21 35.28 3.43
C VAL A 101 9.23 33.85 2.87
N THR A 102 10.12 33.58 1.93
CA THR A 102 10.16 32.31 1.20
C THR A 102 10.38 31.12 2.14
N ILE A 103 11.42 31.16 2.98
CA ILE A 103 11.75 30.07 3.91
C ILE A 103 10.57 29.78 4.87
N PRO A 104 9.99 30.79 5.57
CA PRO A 104 8.81 30.57 6.40
C PRO A 104 7.63 29.96 5.64
N LEU A 105 7.31 30.45 4.44
CA LEU A 105 6.20 29.92 3.64
C LEU A 105 6.39 28.44 3.30
N PHE A 106 7.59 28.05 2.87
CA PHE A 106 7.89 26.65 2.58
C PHE A 106 7.89 25.78 3.85
N PHE A 107 8.34 26.32 4.99
CA PHE A 107 8.28 25.62 6.27
C PHE A 107 6.82 25.34 6.68
N PHE A 108 5.94 26.34 6.63
CA PHE A 108 4.52 26.17 6.95
C PHE A 108 3.81 25.26 5.94
N ALA A 109 4.14 25.37 4.65
CA ALA A 109 3.62 24.46 3.63
C ALA A 109 4.02 23.00 3.92
N SER A 110 5.29 22.78 4.27
CA SER A 110 5.81 21.46 4.64
C SER A 110 5.12 20.92 5.90
N PHE A 111 4.88 21.77 6.89
CA PHE A 111 4.11 21.38 8.09
C PHE A 111 2.71 20.90 7.72
N HIS A 112 1.97 21.65 6.89
CA HIS A 112 0.64 21.21 6.44
C HIS A 112 0.70 19.91 5.62
N HIS A 113 1.74 19.73 4.80
CA HIS A 113 1.94 18.50 4.03
C HIS A 113 2.20 17.29 4.93
N VAL A 114 3.11 17.42 5.92
CA VAL A 114 3.41 16.35 6.89
C VAL A 114 2.16 15.96 7.67
N MET A 115 1.38 16.94 8.14
CA MET A 115 0.13 16.68 8.86
C MET A 115 -0.91 15.98 7.98
N ALA A 116 -1.00 16.33 6.70
CA ALA A 116 -1.87 15.63 5.76
C ALA A 116 -1.40 14.18 5.55
N MET A 117 -0.09 13.96 5.41
CA MET A 117 0.50 12.63 5.23
C MET A 117 0.29 11.73 6.45
N GLU A 118 0.42 12.25 7.67
CA GLU A 118 0.19 11.45 8.88
C GLU A 118 -1.28 11.00 8.98
N LYS A 119 -2.23 11.88 8.67
CA LYS A 119 -3.66 11.54 8.62
C LYS A 119 -3.97 10.52 7.54
N HIS A 120 -3.35 10.69 6.38
CA HIS A 120 -3.42 9.74 5.28
C HIS A 120 -2.90 8.35 5.68
N LYS A 121 -1.77 8.29 6.40
CA LYS A 121 -1.22 7.07 6.96
C LYS A 121 -2.16 6.42 7.99
N GLN A 122 -2.73 7.21 8.90
CA GLN A 122 -3.71 6.71 9.88
C GLN A 122 -4.93 6.08 9.19
N LEU A 123 -5.46 6.74 8.15
CA LEU A 123 -6.55 6.19 7.33
C LEU A 123 -6.12 4.89 6.63
N ALA A 124 -4.91 4.86 6.07
CA ALA A 124 -4.36 3.71 5.36
C ALA A 124 -4.19 2.50 6.28
N GLU A 125 -3.66 2.70 7.49
CA GLU A 125 -3.52 1.66 8.52
C GLU A 125 -4.88 1.12 8.96
N SER A 126 -5.86 2.01 9.20
CA SER A 126 -7.22 1.60 9.54
C SER A 126 -7.87 0.78 8.42
N ASN A 127 -7.65 1.15 7.16
CA ASN A 127 -8.19 0.43 6.02
C ASN A 127 -7.56 -0.96 5.88
N TYR A 128 -6.24 -1.07 6.01
CA TYR A 128 -5.57 -2.36 6.00
C TYR A 128 -6.11 -3.28 7.09
N ARG A 129 -6.23 -2.77 8.33
CA ARG A 129 -6.78 -3.55 9.46
C ARG A 129 -8.21 -4.01 9.20
N GLN A 130 -9.06 -3.15 8.68
CA GLN A 130 -10.45 -3.52 8.35
C GLN A 130 -10.52 -4.64 7.30
N ILE A 131 -9.65 -4.60 6.28
CA ILE A 131 -9.57 -5.66 5.26
C ILE A 131 -9.02 -6.95 5.87
N LEU A 132 -7.98 -6.85 6.71
CA LEU A 132 -7.38 -8.00 7.38
C LEU A 132 -8.38 -8.67 8.33
N GLU A 133 -9.12 -7.90 9.12
CA GLU A 133 -10.16 -8.40 10.01
C GLU A 133 -11.25 -9.13 9.22
N TYR A 134 -11.72 -8.56 8.11
CA TYR A 134 -12.64 -9.24 7.20
C TYR A 134 -12.10 -10.60 6.73
N CYS A 135 -10.82 -10.66 6.32
CA CYS A 135 -10.20 -11.93 5.91
C CYS A 135 -10.12 -12.94 7.06
N LEU A 136 -9.76 -12.49 8.26
CA LEU A 136 -9.65 -13.34 9.45
C LEU A 136 -11.00 -13.88 9.92
N THR A 137 -12.08 -13.11 9.78
CA THR A 137 -13.45 -13.55 10.12
C THR A 137 -13.98 -14.56 9.11
N GLN A 138 -13.65 -14.41 7.83
CA GLN A 138 -14.20 -15.23 6.74
C GLN A 138 -13.39 -16.52 6.43
N GLN A 139 -12.22 -16.71 7.05
CA GLN A 139 -11.27 -17.85 7.01
C GLN A 139 -11.28 -18.76 5.76
N LYS A 140 -12.33 -19.54 5.54
CA LYS A 140 -12.41 -20.56 4.47
C LYS A 140 -13.04 -20.06 3.16
N GLU A 141 -13.62 -18.86 3.17
CA GLU A 141 -14.37 -18.32 2.03
C GLU A 141 -13.72 -17.11 1.37
N VAL A 142 -12.51 -16.75 1.81
CA VAL A 142 -11.79 -15.57 1.33
C VAL A 142 -11.30 -15.80 -0.09
N THR A 143 -11.88 -15.07 -1.03
CA THR A 143 -11.43 -15.02 -2.43
C THR A 143 -11.05 -13.60 -2.79
N LYS A 144 -10.15 -13.45 -3.76
CA LYS A 144 -9.73 -12.15 -4.30
C LYS A 144 -10.94 -11.27 -4.68
N LYS A 145 -11.93 -11.86 -5.36
CA LYS A 145 -13.17 -11.18 -5.76
C LYS A 145 -13.96 -10.64 -4.56
N LYS A 146 -14.14 -11.45 -3.51
CA LYS A 146 -14.83 -11.02 -2.28
C LYS A 146 -14.09 -9.89 -1.57
N ILE A 147 -12.75 -9.91 -1.54
CA ILE A 147 -11.95 -8.82 -0.97
C ILE A 147 -12.11 -7.54 -1.81
N ILE A 148 -12.06 -7.63 -3.15
CA ILE A 148 -12.27 -6.48 -4.03
C ILE A 148 -13.66 -5.88 -3.79
N ASP A 149 -14.71 -6.71 -3.80
CA ASP A 149 -16.07 -6.23 -3.55
C ASP A 149 -16.18 -5.60 -2.15
N PHE A 150 -15.54 -6.17 -1.12
CA PHE A 150 -15.46 -5.58 0.22
C PHE A 150 -14.75 -4.22 0.23
N ILE A 151 -13.62 -4.09 -0.47
CA ILE A 151 -12.88 -2.83 -0.60
C ILE A 151 -13.77 -1.77 -1.25
N GLU A 152 -14.43 -2.09 -2.35
CA GLU A 152 -15.28 -1.17 -3.10
C GLU A 152 -16.54 -0.73 -2.30
N THR A 153 -17.01 -1.55 -1.37
CA THR A 153 -18.28 -1.30 -0.65
C THR A 153 -18.10 -0.76 0.78
N HIS A 154 -17.04 -1.16 1.50
CA HIS A 154 -16.87 -0.86 2.93
C HIS A 154 -15.60 -0.06 3.25
N VAL A 155 -14.56 -0.16 2.41
CA VAL A 155 -13.29 0.55 2.63
C VAL A 155 -13.29 1.89 1.89
N LEU A 156 -13.73 1.87 0.63
CA LEU A 156 -13.91 3.07 -0.17
C LEU A 156 -15.26 3.71 0.10
N LEU A 157 -15.23 4.84 0.78
CA LEU A 157 -16.45 5.60 1.04
C LEU A 157 -16.97 6.25 -0.24
N PRO A 158 -18.29 6.19 -0.52
CA PRO A 158 -18.87 6.77 -1.73
C PRO A 158 -18.74 8.31 -1.79
N GLN A 159 -18.49 8.96 -0.65
CA GLN A 159 -18.22 10.40 -0.55
C GLN A 159 -16.81 10.78 -1.04
N TYR A 160 -15.90 9.81 -1.19
CA TYR A 160 -14.55 10.08 -1.65
C TYR A 160 -14.51 10.36 -3.16
N THR A 161 -13.70 11.35 -3.53
CA THR A 161 -13.39 11.57 -4.94
C THR A 161 -12.53 10.42 -5.47
N ARG A 162 -12.60 10.13 -6.77
CA ARG A 162 -11.75 9.08 -7.40
C ARG A 162 -10.26 9.25 -7.09
N ARG A 163 -9.77 10.50 -7.10
CA ARG A 163 -8.37 10.81 -6.77
C ARG A 163 -8.06 10.49 -5.31
N PHE A 164 -8.96 10.84 -4.39
CA PHE A 164 -8.77 10.53 -2.98
C PHE A 164 -8.78 9.01 -2.74
N SER A 165 -9.74 8.28 -3.31
CA SER A 165 -9.79 6.81 -3.25
C SER A 165 -8.50 6.17 -3.76
N PHE A 166 -7.95 6.68 -4.85
CA PHE A 166 -6.68 6.20 -5.41
C PHE A 166 -5.51 6.40 -4.44
N VAL A 167 -5.37 7.61 -3.90
CA VAL A 167 -4.30 7.95 -2.94
C VAL A 167 -4.43 7.10 -1.67
N THR A 168 -5.65 6.97 -1.13
CA THR A 168 -5.92 6.18 0.06
C THR A 168 -5.53 4.72 -0.12
N LEU A 169 -5.95 4.06 -1.22
CA LEU A 169 -5.57 2.67 -1.48
C LEU A 169 -4.08 2.50 -1.74
N SER A 170 -3.45 3.46 -2.43
CA SER A 170 -2.01 3.44 -2.68
C SER A 170 -1.22 3.50 -1.36
N GLN A 171 -1.65 4.35 -0.43
CA GLN A 171 -1.04 4.41 0.90
C GLN A 171 -1.32 3.17 1.74
N THR A 172 -2.50 2.55 1.62
CA THR A 172 -2.78 1.25 2.26
C THR A 172 -1.81 0.18 1.75
N LEU A 173 -1.48 0.20 0.45
CA LEU A 173 -0.48 -0.70 -0.12
C LEU A 173 0.94 -0.41 0.40
N ASP A 174 1.29 0.87 0.57
CA ASP A 174 2.58 1.27 1.15
C ASP A 174 2.72 0.80 2.61
N VAL A 175 1.65 0.92 3.41
CA VAL A 175 1.62 0.41 4.80
C VAL A 175 1.91 -1.10 4.82
N LEU A 176 1.25 -1.85 3.95
CA LEU A 176 1.45 -3.30 3.82
C LEU A 176 2.89 -3.66 3.45
N SER A 177 3.50 -2.91 2.52
CA SER A 177 4.88 -3.15 2.06
C SER A 177 5.96 -2.86 3.12
N ARG A 178 5.65 -2.01 4.09
CA ARG A 178 6.59 -1.53 5.12
C ARG A 178 6.45 -2.27 6.46
N GLN A 179 5.56 -3.25 6.54
CA GLN A 179 5.38 -4.02 7.77
C GLN A 179 6.62 -4.86 8.11
N PRO A 180 6.98 -4.95 9.40
CA PRO A 180 8.05 -5.83 9.84
C PRO A 180 7.64 -7.30 9.63
N SER A 181 8.62 -8.17 9.40
CA SER A 181 8.42 -9.60 9.16
C SER A 181 7.54 -10.31 10.22
N SER A 182 7.56 -9.82 11.46
CA SER A 182 6.78 -10.33 12.58
C SER A 182 5.28 -10.01 12.54
N GLN A 183 4.84 -9.12 11.65
CA GLN A 183 3.44 -8.70 11.50
C GLN A 183 2.79 -9.22 10.21
N TYR A 184 3.51 -10.04 9.42
CA TYR A 184 2.96 -10.59 8.19
C TYR A 184 1.81 -11.55 8.48
N SER A 185 0.69 -11.30 7.83
CA SER A 185 -0.45 -12.18 7.76
C SER A 185 -0.38 -13.07 6.51
N VAL A 186 -0.96 -14.27 6.61
CA VAL A 186 -1.12 -15.20 5.47
C VAL A 186 -1.94 -14.56 4.33
N TYR A 187 -2.78 -13.56 4.65
CA TYR A 187 -3.63 -12.88 3.68
C TYR A 187 -2.95 -11.68 2.99
N ASP A 188 -1.76 -11.24 3.41
CA ASP A 188 -1.17 -9.98 2.91
C ASP A 188 -0.93 -9.98 1.40
N SER A 189 -0.46 -11.08 0.85
CA SER A 189 -0.29 -11.24 -0.61
C SER A 189 -1.62 -11.03 -1.35
N LEU A 190 -2.68 -11.68 -0.88
CA LEU A 190 -4.01 -11.62 -1.47
C LEU A 190 -4.65 -10.23 -1.31
N ILE A 191 -4.43 -9.59 -0.16
CA ILE A 191 -4.87 -8.21 0.12
C ILE A 191 -4.16 -7.23 -0.81
N SER A 192 -2.83 -7.35 -0.96
CA SER A 192 -2.02 -6.52 -1.86
C SER A 192 -2.53 -6.58 -3.29
N GLU A 193 -2.78 -7.79 -3.79
CA GLU A 193 -3.28 -7.99 -5.15
C GLU A 193 -4.69 -7.42 -5.33
N SER A 194 -5.58 -7.64 -4.35
CA SER A 194 -6.94 -7.10 -4.34
C SER A 194 -6.97 -5.57 -4.31
N ILE A 195 -6.06 -4.94 -3.56
CA ILE A 195 -5.90 -3.47 -3.53
C ILE A 195 -5.42 -2.96 -4.89
N ARG A 196 -4.41 -3.58 -5.50
CA ARG A 196 -3.92 -3.18 -6.85
C ARG A 196 -5.03 -3.26 -7.90
N ASP A 197 -5.84 -4.31 -7.85
CA ASP A 197 -6.97 -4.45 -8.75
C ASP A 197 -8.06 -3.42 -8.48
N SER A 198 -8.37 -3.15 -7.21
CA SER A 198 -9.30 -2.08 -6.83
C SER A 198 -8.83 -0.71 -7.34
N ILE A 199 -7.53 -0.40 -7.21
CA ILE A 199 -6.91 0.83 -7.75
C ILE A 199 -7.13 0.90 -9.27
N SER A 200 -6.83 -0.18 -10.00
CA SER A 200 -7.05 -0.21 -11.45
C SER A 200 -8.52 0.01 -11.82
N GLY A 201 -9.45 -0.44 -10.98
CA GLY A 201 -10.88 -0.24 -11.14
C GLY A 201 -11.36 1.19 -10.89
N ILE A 202 -10.67 2.04 -10.12
CA ILE A 202 -11.16 3.39 -9.76
C ILE A 202 -11.43 4.27 -10.99
N PHE A 203 -10.60 4.14 -12.02
CA PHE A 203 -10.70 4.95 -13.24
C PHE A 203 -11.39 4.24 -14.40
N MET A 204 -11.70 2.95 -14.25
CA MET A 204 -12.42 2.19 -15.28
C MET A 204 -13.88 2.62 -15.36
N MET A 205 -14.40 2.67 -16.59
CA MET A 205 -15.83 2.83 -16.82
C MET A 205 -16.58 1.58 -16.33
N LYS A 206 -17.85 1.73 -15.94
CA LYS A 206 -18.68 0.61 -15.46
C LYS A 206 -18.71 -0.56 -16.46
N TYR A 207 -18.80 -0.24 -17.76
CA TYR A 207 -18.73 -1.23 -18.84
C TYR A 207 -17.41 -2.01 -18.87
N GLU A 208 -16.27 -1.35 -18.62
CA GLU A 208 -14.97 -2.00 -18.60
C GLU A 208 -14.81 -2.90 -17.37
N LYS A 209 -15.33 -2.45 -16.22
CA LYS A 209 -15.42 -3.29 -15.02
C LYS A 209 -16.25 -4.54 -15.26
N ASP A 210 -17.42 -4.39 -15.85
CA ASP A 210 -18.33 -5.52 -16.10
C ASP A 210 -17.72 -6.51 -17.11
N LYS A 211 -17.05 -6.00 -18.15
CA LYS A 211 -16.31 -6.82 -19.11
C LYS A 211 -15.15 -7.59 -18.46
N ARG A 212 -14.42 -6.96 -17.53
CA ARG A 212 -13.36 -7.62 -16.77
C ARG A 212 -13.91 -8.69 -15.85
N LYS A 213 -14.98 -8.40 -15.08
CA LYS A 213 -15.65 -9.39 -14.22
C LYS A 213 -16.11 -10.60 -15.03
N GLN A 214 -16.72 -10.40 -16.20
CA GLN A 214 -17.12 -11.48 -17.09
C GLN A 214 -15.94 -12.31 -17.63
N LYS A 215 -14.78 -11.69 -17.85
CA LYS A 215 -13.59 -12.39 -18.31
C LYS A 215 -12.99 -13.25 -17.20
N GLU A 216 -12.86 -12.69 -16.00
CA GLU A 216 -12.36 -13.40 -14.81
C GLU A 216 -13.28 -14.58 -14.44
N GLU A 217 -14.60 -14.41 -14.51
CA GLU A 217 -15.57 -15.49 -14.29
C GLU A 217 -15.45 -16.62 -15.32
N LYS A 218 -15.17 -16.29 -16.59
CA LYS A 218 -14.93 -17.30 -17.63
C LYS A 218 -13.61 -18.05 -17.42
N GLU A 219 -12.57 -17.35 -16.98
CA GLU A 219 -11.27 -17.95 -16.68
C GLU A 219 -11.35 -18.88 -15.44
N GLU A 220 -12.07 -18.49 -14.40
CA GLU A 220 -12.37 -19.36 -13.24
C GLU A 220 -13.18 -20.60 -13.64
N GLN A 221 -14.23 -20.44 -14.46
CA GLN A 221 -15.01 -21.59 -14.95
C GLN A 221 -14.15 -22.54 -15.81
N SER A 222 -13.32 -21.99 -16.70
CA SER A 222 -12.45 -22.80 -17.55
C SER A 222 -11.38 -23.57 -16.78
N SER A 223 -10.81 -22.97 -15.72
CA SER A 223 -9.81 -23.62 -14.87
C SER A 223 -10.42 -24.71 -13.98
N ILE A 224 -11.64 -24.50 -13.46
CA ILE A 224 -12.40 -25.54 -12.75
C ILE A 224 -12.74 -26.70 -13.69
N GLN A 225 -13.16 -26.41 -14.92
CA GLN A 225 -13.48 -27.45 -15.91
C GLN A 225 -12.23 -28.21 -16.38
N HIS A 226 -11.09 -27.54 -16.52
CA HIS A 226 -9.83 -28.20 -16.88
C HIS A 226 -9.29 -29.09 -15.75
N ASN A 227 -9.37 -28.64 -14.49
CA ASN A 227 -8.99 -29.46 -13.33
C ASN A 227 -9.93 -30.65 -13.11
N ALA A 228 -11.22 -30.49 -13.36
CA ALA A 228 -12.20 -31.59 -13.30
C ALA A 228 -11.96 -32.64 -14.41
N ASN A 229 -11.50 -32.22 -15.58
CA ASN A 229 -11.16 -33.13 -16.67
C ASN A 229 -9.84 -33.87 -16.44
N ASN A 230 -8.83 -33.23 -15.83
CA ASN A 230 -7.56 -33.89 -15.46
C ASN A 230 -7.74 -34.90 -14.32
N SER A 231 -8.71 -34.71 -13.43
CA SER A 231 -9.03 -35.66 -12.35
C SER A 231 -10.00 -36.78 -12.77
N ARG A 232 -10.49 -36.76 -14.03
CA ARG A 232 -11.40 -37.77 -14.60
C ARG A 232 -10.75 -38.72 -15.62
N SER A 233 -9.42 -38.80 -15.69
CA SER A 233 -8.74 -39.77 -16.55
C SER A 233 -8.22 -40.99 -15.76
N PRO A 234 -9.01 -42.06 -15.55
CA PRO A 234 -8.49 -43.37 -15.14
C PRO A 234 -8.11 -44.16 -16.40
N GLY A 235 -6.85 -44.03 -16.84
CA GLY A 235 -6.26 -44.89 -17.85
C GLY A 235 -5.62 -46.13 -17.22
N VAL A 236 -6.45 -47.01 -16.65
CA VAL A 236 -6.04 -48.36 -16.23
C VAL A 236 -5.74 -49.16 -17.50
N SER A 237 -4.46 -49.43 -17.81
CA SER A 237 -4.10 -50.48 -18.76
C SER A 237 -4.22 -51.83 -18.04
N ILE A 238 -5.36 -52.50 -18.23
CA ILE A 238 -5.57 -53.87 -17.80
C ILE A 238 -4.70 -54.76 -18.71
N HIS A 239 -3.60 -55.28 -18.18
CA HIS A 239 -2.88 -56.40 -18.78
C HIS A 239 -3.51 -57.71 -18.27
N PRO A 240 -4.06 -58.59 -19.11
CA PRO A 240 -4.49 -59.90 -18.65
C PRO A 240 -3.29 -60.85 -18.58
N THR A 241 -3.06 -61.38 -17.39
CA THR A 241 -2.17 -62.50 -17.11
C THR A 241 -2.74 -63.78 -17.74
N ILE A 242 -1.99 -64.41 -18.65
CA ILE A 242 -2.19 -65.81 -19.03
C ILE A 242 -0.99 -66.62 -18.53
N SER A 243 -1.31 -67.68 -17.79
CA SER A 243 -0.40 -68.61 -17.15
C SER A 243 0.35 -69.53 -18.12
N SER A 244 1.62 -69.77 -17.76
CA SER A 244 2.64 -70.73 -18.24
C SER A 244 2.14 -72.14 -18.62
N PRO A 245 2.91 -72.95 -19.41
CA PRO A 245 4.05 -73.67 -18.81
C PRO A 245 5.31 -73.88 -19.71
N VAL A 246 6.47 -73.92 -19.02
CA VAL A 246 7.63 -74.84 -19.14
C VAL A 246 7.95 -75.45 -20.52
N VAL A 247 9.14 -75.17 -21.08
CA VAL A 247 10.16 -76.16 -21.54
C VAL A 247 11.55 -75.51 -21.66
N SER A 248 12.55 -76.21 -21.13
CA SER A 248 14.01 -75.98 -21.18
C SER A 248 14.64 -76.05 -22.57
N SER A 249 15.68 -75.23 -22.84
CA SER A 249 16.95 -75.56 -23.55
C SER A 249 17.72 -74.25 -23.82
N LEU A 250 18.93 -74.07 -23.28
CA LEU A 250 20.25 -74.52 -23.76
C LEU A 250 20.84 -73.67 -24.92
N TRP A 251 21.88 -72.89 -24.58
CA TRP A 251 23.14 -72.57 -25.30
C TRP A 251 23.16 -72.15 -26.80
N VAL A 252 23.92 -71.06 -27.03
CA VAL A 252 24.93 -70.84 -28.11
C VAL A 252 24.42 -70.55 -29.53
N GLU A 253 24.65 -69.33 -30.01
CA GLU A 253 25.81 -68.93 -30.82
C GLU A 253 26.01 -67.40 -30.79
#